data_AF-A0A1M7AU05-F1
#
_entry.id   AF-A0A1M7AU05-F1
#
_cell.length_a   1.000
_cell.length_b   1.000
_cell.length_c   1.000
_cell.angle_alpha   90.00
_cell.angle_beta   90.00
_cell.angle_gamma   90.00
#
_symmetry.space_group_name_H-M   'P 1'
#
loop_
_entity.id
_entity.type
_entity.pdbx_description
1 polymer ?
#
loop_
_entity_poly.entity_id
_entity_poly.type
_entity_poly.pdbx_seq_one_letter_code
_entity_poly.pdbx_strand_id
1 'polypeptide(L)'
;MKKLILVRHAKSDWPEDTEDFDRPLADKGLEDAKNMSQFLKNNQIPIDYMVSSPAVRALNTCEIFNQTYQSAMITDEKLYNPLERNFESAIYNLDDNHDSVAFFSHNNGISNFANSISEDIFHLPTCGVAGFEIDCNSWAEFDGAHKKLLFFYDPGKI
;
A
#
# COMPACT_ATOMS: atom_id res chain seq x y z
N MET A 1 8.08 -11.89 -13.21
CA MET A 1 8.40 -10.96 -12.11
C MET A 1 7.17 -10.15 -11.78
N LYS A 2 6.79 -10.10 -10.50
CA LYS A 2 5.71 -9.26 -9.99
C LYS A 2 6.24 -8.21 -9.03
N LYS A 3 5.53 -7.11 -8.84
CA LYS A 3 5.88 -6.04 -7.91
C LYS A 3 4.74 -5.79 -6.93
N LEU A 4 5.05 -5.83 -5.66
CA LEU A 4 4.12 -5.53 -4.58
C LEU A 4 4.55 -4.22 -3.90
N ILE A 5 3.67 -3.22 -3.92
CA ILE A 5 3.90 -1.92 -3.30
C ILE A 5 2.99 -1.81 -2.08
N LEU A 6 3.57 -1.64 -0.90
CA LEU A 6 2.85 -1.48 0.35
C LEU A 6 2.81 0.00 0.72
N VAL A 7 1.62 0.57 0.79
CA VAL A 7 1.38 1.98 1.15
C VAL A 7 0.61 2.02 2.46
N ARG A 8 1.20 2.55 3.53
CA ARG A 8 0.42 2.89 4.73
C ARG A 8 -0.42 4.12 4.40
N HIS A 9 -1.69 4.15 4.81
CA HIS A 9 -2.54 5.33 4.65
C HIS A 9 -1.84 6.62 5.13
N ALA A 10 -2.14 7.73 4.48
CA ALA A 10 -1.60 9.02 4.87
C ALA A 10 -2.18 9.51 6.20
N LYS A 11 -1.60 10.59 6.75
CA LYS A 11 -1.96 11.08 8.09
C LYS A 11 -3.47 11.37 8.15
N SER A 12 -4.17 10.70 9.06
CA SER A 12 -5.59 10.91 9.31
C SER A 12 -5.85 11.97 10.36
N ASP A 13 -7.06 12.52 10.34
CA ASP A 13 -7.54 13.46 11.33
C ASP A 13 -8.41 12.77 12.40
N TRP A 14 -8.83 13.53 13.41
CA TRP A 14 -9.77 13.14 14.45
C TRP A 14 -10.80 14.26 14.70
N PRO A 15 -11.78 14.45 13.80
CA PRO A 15 -12.91 15.32 14.08
C PRO A 15 -13.73 14.78 15.26
N GLU A 16 -14.47 15.66 15.94
CA GLU A 16 -15.41 15.25 16.99
C GLU A 16 -16.45 14.27 16.44
N ASP A 17 -16.89 13.32 17.28
CA ASP A 17 -17.91 12.32 16.98
C ASP A 17 -17.66 11.45 15.72
N THR A 18 -16.39 11.21 15.36
CA THR A 18 -16.02 10.37 14.21
C THR A 18 -15.54 8.99 14.64
N GLU A 19 -16.21 7.93 14.14
CA GLU A 19 -15.78 6.54 14.30
C GLU A 19 -14.46 6.27 13.58
N ASP A 20 -13.64 5.32 14.05
CA ASP A 20 -12.30 5.10 13.48
C ASP A 20 -12.36 4.83 11.97
N PHE A 21 -13.32 4.04 11.51
CA PHE A 21 -13.48 3.68 10.10
C PHE A 21 -13.70 4.90 9.18
N ASP A 22 -14.41 5.90 9.69
CA ASP A 22 -14.86 7.08 8.94
C ASP A 22 -13.88 8.26 9.02
N ARG A 23 -12.76 8.08 9.73
CA ARG A 23 -11.78 9.15 9.91
C ARG A 23 -11.22 9.65 8.57
N PRO A 24 -11.30 10.96 8.30
CA PRO A 24 -10.76 11.54 7.09
C PRO A 24 -9.24 11.66 7.16
N LEU A 25 -8.63 12.04 6.04
CA LEU A 25 -7.25 12.50 6.01
C LEU A 25 -7.16 13.92 6.60
N ALA A 26 -6.07 14.18 7.32
CA ALA A 26 -5.71 15.54 7.71
C ALA A 26 -5.09 16.28 6.50
N ASP A 27 -5.07 17.62 6.52
CA ASP A 27 -4.50 18.44 5.44
C ASP A 27 -3.08 18.01 5.08
N LYS A 28 -2.25 17.73 6.08
CA LYS A 28 -0.88 17.23 5.85
C LYS A 28 -0.87 15.86 5.18
N GLY A 29 -1.80 14.97 5.53
CA GLY A 29 -1.94 13.67 4.87
C GLY A 29 -2.37 13.79 3.41
N LEU A 30 -3.24 14.75 3.08
CA LEU A 30 -3.62 15.05 1.70
C LEU A 30 -2.42 15.51 0.87
N GLU A 31 -1.57 16.38 1.43
CA GLU A 31 -0.34 16.84 0.79
C GLU A 31 0.68 15.71 0.62
N ASP A 32 0.94 14.93 1.69
CA ASP A 32 1.91 13.84 1.68
C ASP A 32 1.54 12.77 0.65
N ALA A 33 0.24 12.41 0.56
CA ALA A 33 -0.25 11.45 -0.43
C ALA A 33 -0.02 11.92 -1.87
N LYS A 34 -0.26 13.21 -2.16
CA LYS A 34 -0.03 13.81 -3.49
C LYS A 34 1.46 13.85 -3.84
N ASN A 35 2.29 14.28 -2.89
CA ASN A 35 3.73 14.37 -3.09
C ASN A 35 4.33 12.99 -3.30
N MET A 36 3.94 12.00 -2.49
CA MET A 36 4.41 10.63 -2.61
C MET A 36 3.98 10.01 -3.94
N SER A 37 2.71 10.15 -4.36
CA SER A 37 2.26 9.58 -5.63
C SER A 37 3.00 10.16 -6.83
N GLN A 38 3.22 11.48 -6.86
CA GLN A 38 4.00 12.15 -7.90
C GLN A 38 5.47 11.75 -7.86
N PHE A 39 6.05 11.66 -6.66
CA PHE A 39 7.43 11.21 -6.47
C PHE A 39 7.63 9.80 -7.04
N LEU A 40 6.77 8.84 -6.71
CA LEU A 40 6.86 7.48 -7.25
C LEU A 40 6.73 7.47 -8.78
N LYS A 41 5.78 8.22 -9.34
CA LYS A 41 5.57 8.32 -10.79
C LYS A 41 6.79 8.91 -11.51
N ASN A 42 7.38 9.97 -10.95
CA ASN A 42 8.58 10.62 -11.48
C ASN A 42 9.82 9.72 -11.42
N ASN A 43 9.90 8.86 -10.40
CA ASN A 43 10.92 7.81 -10.28
C ASN A 43 10.57 6.54 -11.09
N GLN A 44 9.58 6.62 -11.99
CA GLN A 44 9.21 5.53 -12.90
C GLN A 44 8.79 4.23 -12.20
N ILE A 45 8.25 4.34 -10.98
CA ILE A 45 7.72 3.18 -10.24
C ILE A 45 6.32 2.89 -10.78
N PRO A 46 6.08 1.74 -11.43
CA PRO A 46 4.79 1.42 -12.02
C PRO A 46 3.79 0.99 -10.95
N ILE A 47 2.52 1.34 -11.14
CA ILE A 47 1.39 0.78 -10.39
C ILE A 47 0.29 0.60 -11.42
N ASP A 48 -0.05 -0.64 -11.77
CA ASP A 48 -1.08 -0.97 -12.77
C ASP A 48 -2.41 -1.42 -12.13
N TYR A 49 -2.38 -1.73 -10.83
CA TYR A 49 -3.55 -2.10 -10.06
C TYR A 49 -3.42 -1.64 -8.60
N MET A 50 -4.54 -1.23 -8.00
CA MET A 50 -4.57 -0.77 -6.61
C MET A 50 -5.65 -1.50 -5.81
N VAL A 51 -5.31 -1.90 -4.59
CA VAL A 51 -6.26 -2.51 -3.66
C VAL A 51 -6.20 -1.74 -2.35
N SER A 52 -7.33 -1.19 -1.93
CA SER A 52 -7.41 -0.39 -0.71
C SER A 52 -8.21 -1.08 0.38
N SER A 53 -7.82 -0.87 1.63
CA SER A 53 -8.75 -0.96 2.73
C SER A 53 -9.95 -0.03 2.50
N PRO A 54 -11.18 -0.44 2.87
CA PRO A 54 -12.37 0.39 2.68
C PRO A 54 -12.48 1.55 3.69
N ALA A 55 -11.65 1.59 4.74
CA ALA A 55 -11.64 2.71 5.68
C ALA A 55 -11.28 4.03 4.99
N VAL A 56 -11.98 5.11 5.33
CA VAL A 56 -11.97 6.39 4.59
C VAL A 56 -10.56 6.92 4.35
N ARG A 57 -9.71 6.96 5.39
CA ARG A 57 -8.31 7.41 5.26
C ARG A 57 -7.47 6.61 4.26
N ALA A 58 -7.65 5.28 4.20
CA ALA A 58 -6.91 4.42 3.29
C ALA A 58 -7.43 4.58 1.86
N LEU A 59 -8.76 4.56 1.69
CA LEU A 59 -9.42 4.76 0.41
C LEU A 59 -9.07 6.13 -0.19
N ASN A 60 -9.17 7.21 0.58
CA ASN A 60 -8.80 8.55 0.12
C ASN A 60 -7.30 8.63 -0.27
N THR A 61 -6.41 7.94 0.46
CA THR A 61 -4.99 7.86 0.08
C THR A 61 -4.84 7.16 -1.27
N CYS A 62 -5.53 6.03 -1.47
CA CYS A 62 -5.53 5.29 -2.73
C CYS A 62 -6.09 6.12 -3.89
N GLU A 63 -7.18 6.85 -3.69
CA GLU A 63 -7.79 7.72 -4.70
C GLU A 63 -6.84 8.84 -5.13
N ILE A 64 -6.10 9.44 -4.19
CA ILE A 64 -5.07 10.45 -4.49
C ILE A 64 -3.95 9.84 -5.35
N PHE A 65 -3.49 8.63 -5.02
CA PHE A 65 -2.52 7.92 -5.86
C PHE A 65 -3.12 7.65 -7.24
N ASN A 66 -4.39 7.26 -7.32
CA ASN A 66 -5.05 6.95 -8.58
C ASN A 66 -5.22 8.18 -9.49
N GLN A 67 -5.33 9.40 -8.95
CA GLN A 67 -5.27 10.63 -9.75
C GLN A 67 -3.95 10.75 -10.54
N THR A 68 -2.85 10.17 -10.03
CA THR A 68 -1.53 10.19 -10.67
C THR A 68 -1.33 9.02 -11.64
N TYR A 69 -1.85 7.84 -11.28
CA TYR A 69 -1.58 6.60 -12.00
C TYR A 69 -2.65 6.22 -13.02
N GLN A 70 -3.91 6.58 -12.77
CA GLN A 70 -5.07 6.28 -13.60
C GLN A 70 -5.22 4.77 -13.86
N SER A 71 -5.05 3.99 -12.80
CA SER A 71 -5.06 2.53 -12.81
C SER A 71 -6.39 1.99 -12.28
N ALA A 72 -6.67 0.71 -12.56
CA ALA A 72 -7.83 0.06 -11.96
C ALA A 72 -7.62 -0.06 -10.44
N MET A 73 -8.69 0.15 -9.67
CA MET A 73 -8.67 0.05 -8.21
C MET A 73 -9.91 -0.63 -7.66
N ILE A 74 -9.74 -1.36 -6.56
CA ILE A 74 -10.82 -2.00 -5.80
C ILE A 74 -10.62 -1.79 -4.29
N THR A 75 -11.62 -2.15 -3.50
CA THR A 75 -11.50 -2.30 -2.05
C THR A 75 -11.47 -3.78 -1.65
N ASP A 76 -10.72 -4.11 -0.60
CA ASP A 76 -10.75 -5.42 0.07
C ASP A 76 -10.79 -5.22 1.59
N GLU A 77 -11.84 -5.75 2.23
CA GLU A 77 -12.03 -5.68 3.68
C GLU A 77 -10.88 -6.33 4.45
N LYS A 78 -10.19 -7.30 3.85
CA LYS A 78 -9.00 -7.94 4.43
C LYS A 78 -7.90 -6.94 4.76
N LEU A 79 -7.87 -5.79 4.10
CA LEU A 79 -6.85 -4.77 4.31
C LEU A 79 -7.20 -3.78 5.43
N TYR A 80 -8.35 -3.88 6.10
CA TYR A 80 -8.67 -3.10 7.29
C TYR A 80 -8.21 -3.82 8.57
N ASN A 81 -7.34 -3.20 9.37
CA ASN A 81 -6.70 -3.81 10.54
C ASN A 81 -6.16 -5.25 10.28
N PRO A 82 -5.35 -5.45 9.22
CA PRO A 82 -4.96 -6.79 8.77
C PRO A 82 -3.96 -7.46 9.71
N LEU A 83 -4.00 -8.79 9.69
CA LEU A 83 -2.85 -9.63 10.05
C LEU A 83 -2.08 -10.01 8.77
N GLU A 84 -0.88 -10.57 8.92
CA GLU A 84 -0.01 -10.98 7.80
C GLU A 84 -0.75 -11.90 6.80
N ARG A 85 -1.45 -12.94 7.30
CA ARG A 85 -2.27 -13.84 6.49
C ARG A 85 -3.36 -13.16 5.65
N ASN A 86 -3.82 -11.98 6.07
CA ASN A 86 -4.83 -11.24 5.32
C ASN A 86 -4.22 -10.64 4.04
N PHE A 87 -2.96 -10.21 4.09
CA PHE A 87 -2.23 -9.77 2.91
C PHE A 87 -1.96 -10.94 1.96
N GLU A 88 -1.51 -12.08 2.46
CA GLU A 88 -1.31 -13.31 1.66
C GLU A 88 -2.61 -13.69 0.94
N SER A 89 -3.72 -13.75 1.67
CA SER A 89 -5.04 -14.04 1.08
C SER A 89 -5.50 -12.99 0.07
N ALA A 90 -5.14 -11.71 0.24
CA ALA A 90 -5.43 -10.68 -0.76
C ALA A 90 -4.54 -10.86 -2.01
N ILE A 91 -3.28 -11.25 -1.83
CA ILE A 91 -2.33 -11.50 -2.92
C ILE A 91 -2.78 -12.67 -3.79
N TYR A 92 -3.20 -13.80 -3.20
CA TYR A 92 -3.64 -14.95 -4.00
C TYR A 92 -4.92 -14.70 -4.81
N ASN A 93 -5.66 -13.63 -4.49
CA ASN A 93 -6.86 -13.23 -5.22
C ASN A 93 -6.56 -12.27 -6.38
N LEU A 94 -5.30 -11.87 -6.59
CA LEU A 94 -4.91 -10.99 -7.67
C LEU A 94 -4.93 -11.73 -9.02
N ASP A 95 -5.31 -11.00 -10.06
CA ASP A 95 -5.22 -11.48 -11.43
C ASP A 95 -3.75 -11.41 -11.93
N ASP A 96 -3.28 -12.46 -12.58
CA ASP A 96 -1.92 -12.57 -13.10
C ASP A 96 -1.64 -11.60 -14.26
N ASN A 97 -2.63 -10.88 -14.78
CA ASN A 97 -2.44 -9.78 -15.74
C ASN A 97 -1.91 -8.49 -15.09
N HIS A 98 -1.90 -8.39 -13.76
CA HIS A 98 -1.32 -7.27 -13.04
C HIS A 98 0.11 -7.58 -12.63
N ASP A 99 1.07 -6.75 -13.07
CA ASP A 99 2.48 -6.93 -12.77
C ASP A 99 2.94 -6.06 -11.60
N SER A 100 2.23 -4.96 -11.30
CA SER A 100 2.62 -4.01 -10.26
C SER A 100 1.44 -3.51 -9.44
N VAL A 101 1.22 -4.16 -8.29
CA VAL A 101 0.04 -3.97 -7.46
C VAL A 101 0.39 -3.17 -6.22
N ALA A 102 -0.38 -2.12 -5.92
CA ALA A 102 -0.25 -1.32 -4.71
C ALA A 102 -1.37 -1.62 -3.70
N PHE A 103 -1.00 -1.92 -2.46
CA PHE A 103 -1.90 -2.16 -1.34
C PHE A 103 -1.90 -0.98 -0.38
N PHE A 104 -3.08 -0.45 -0.08
CA PHE A 104 -3.27 0.67 0.85
C PHE A 104 -3.90 0.18 2.16
N SER A 105 -3.14 0.24 3.25
CA SER A 105 -3.54 -0.38 4.51
C SER A 105 -3.03 0.36 5.76
N HIS A 106 -3.07 -0.30 6.91
CA HIS A 106 -2.92 0.27 8.25
C HIS A 106 -1.80 -0.40 9.03
N ASN A 107 -1.19 0.35 9.95
CA ASN A 107 -0.36 -0.24 10.99
C ASN A 107 -1.23 -0.87 12.09
N ASN A 108 -0.74 -1.88 12.81
CA ASN A 108 0.60 -2.48 12.69
C ASN A 108 0.74 -3.51 11.54
N GLY A 109 -0.38 -3.99 11.01
CA GLY A 109 -0.42 -5.11 10.06
C GLY A 109 0.48 -4.94 8.84
N ILE A 110 0.46 -3.77 8.18
CA ILE A 110 1.29 -3.54 6.99
C ILE A 110 2.79 -3.57 7.28
N SER A 111 3.22 -3.05 8.44
CA SER A 111 4.63 -3.12 8.85
C SER A 111 5.04 -4.54 9.19
N ASN A 112 4.18 -5.27 9.92
CA ASN A 112 4.43 -6.67 10.25
C ASN A 112 4.57 -7.52 8.98
N PHE A 113 3.65 -7.34 8.02
CA PHE A 113 3.72 -8.03 6.74
C PHE A 113 4.98 -7.67 5.94
N ALA A 114 5.35 -6.39 5.85
CA ALA A 114 6.60 -5.98 5.21
C ALA A 114 7.83 -6.65 5.85
N ASN A 115 7.85 -6.77 7.18
CA ASN A 115 8.90 -7.47 7.92
C ASN A 115 8.89 -8.98 7.69
N SER A 116 7.73 -9.59 7.47
CA SER A 116 7.63 -11.05 7.21
C SER A 116 8.21 -11.47 5.86
N ILE A 117 8.30 -10.55 4.90
CA ILE A 117 8.77 -10.81 3.53
C ILE A 117 10.12 -10.15 3.21
N SER A 118 10.82 -9.66 4.22
CA SER A 118 12.10 -8.95 4.09
C SER A 118 13.06 -9.31 5.21
N GLU A 119 14.35 -9.13 4.96
CA GLU A 119 15.39 -9.21 6.01
C GLU A 119 15.55 -7.87 6.76
N ASP A 120 14.98 -6.78 6.23
CA ASP A 120 15.01 -5.45 6.83
C ASP A 120 13.86 -5.22 7.83
N ILE A 121 14.09 -4.28 8.78
CA ILE A 121 13.08 -3.86 9.75
C ILE A 121 12.39 -2.58 9.29
N PHE A 122 11.09 -2.66 9.07
CA PHE A 122 10.22 -1.57 8.71
C PHE A 122 9.30 -1.17 9.86
N HIS A 123 9.18 0.13 10.01
CA HIS A 123 8.04 0.76 10.66
C HIS A 123 7.49 1.82 9.69
N LEU A 124 6.44 1.48 8.94
CA LEU A 124 5.92 2.39 7.93
C LEU A 124 5.33 3.62 8.62
N PRO A 125 5.86 4.84 8.41
CA PRO A 125 5.18 6.06 8.82
C PRO A 125 3.88 6.23 8.01
N THR A 126 3.00 7.14 8.42
CA THR A 126 1.83 7.49 7.59
C THR A 126 2.30 7.92 6.21
N CYS A 127 1.66 7.45 5.15
CA CYS A 127 2.09 7.64 3.75
C CYS A 127 3.48 7.04 3.39
N GLY A 128 4.08 6.23 4.26
CA GLY A 128 5.28 5.47 3.94
C GLY A 128 5.01 4.39 2.91
N VAL A 129 5.99 4.15 2.03
CA VAL A 129 5.86 3.21 0.90
C VAL A 129 7.05 2.26 0.87
N ALA A 130 6.78 0.95 0.81
CA ALA A 130 7.79 -0.08 0.56
C ALA A 130 7.47 -0.82 -0.73
N GLY A 131 8.46 -1.04 -1.58
CA GLY A 131 8.31 -1.78 -2.84
C GLY A 131 9.12 -3.06 -2.83
N PHE A 132 8.49 -4.16 -3.24
CA PHE A 132 9.10 -5.49 -3.31
C PHE A 132 8.99 -6.04 -4.72
N GLU A 133 10.05 -6.71 -5.18
CA GLU A 133 10.05 -7.56 -6.36
C GLU A 133 9.87 -9.01 -5.92
N ILE A 134 8.94 -9.70 -6.57
CA ILE A 134 8.62 -11.10 -6.32
C ILE A 134 9.00 -11.91 -7.56
N ASP A 135 9.88 -12.89 -7.39
CA ASP A 135 10.35 -13.78 -8.45
C ASP A 135 9.32 -14.87 -8.77
N CYS A 136 8.20 -14.45 -9.34
CA CYS A 136 7.13 -15.31 -9.82
C CYS A 136 6.49 -14.78 -11.11
N ASN A 137 5.73 -15.65 -11.78
CA ASN A 137 4.87 -15.26 -12.90
C ASN A 137 3.39 -15.24 -12.50
N SER A 138 3.03 -15.99 -11.46
CA SER A 138 1.69 -15.99 -10.88
C SER A 138 1.70 -15.52 -9.43
N TRP A 139 0.68 -14.76 -9.02
CA TRP A 139 0.49 -14.37 -7.62
C TRP A 139 0.24 -15.58 -6.70
N ALA A 140 -0.24 -16.70 -7.24
CA ALA A 140 -0.40 -17.95 -6.50
C ALA A 140 0.94 -18.58 -6.06
N GLU A 141 2.06 -18.20 -6.70
CA GLU A 141 3.41 -18.69 -6.36
C GLU A 141 4.07 -17.86 -5.25
N PHE A 142 3.38 -16.85 -4.71
CA PHE A 142 3.95 -15.85 -3.81
C PHE A 142 4.75 -16.47 -2.66
N ASP A 143 4.27 -17.51 -1.99
CA ASP A 143 4.95 -18.10 -0.82
C ASP A 143 6.32 -18.66 -1.13
N GLY A 144 6.43 -19.42 -2.23
CA GLY A 144 7.67 -20.07 -2.64
C GLY A 144 8.64 -19.13 -3.36
N ALA A 145 8.15 -17.99 -3.86
CA ALA A 145 8.95 -17.05 -4.63
C ALA A 145 9.99 -16.32 -3.77
N HIS A 146 11.13 -15.98 -4.36
CA HIS A 146 12.09 -15.08 -3.72
C HIS A 146 11.52 -13.65 -3.69
N LYS A 147 11.67 -12.95 -2.55
CA LYS A 147 11.26 -11.55 -2.39
C LYS A 147 12.48 -10.67 -2.20
N LYS A 148 12.52 -9.56 -2.91
CA LYS A 148 13.60 -8.57 -2.83
C LYS A 148 13.02 -7.20 -2.57
N LEU A 149 13.49 -6.53 -1.52
CA LEU A 149 13.21 -5.11 -1.33
C LEU A 149 13.83 -4.29 -2.47
N LEU A 150 13.02 -3.46 -3.12
CA LEU A 150 13.46 -2.52 -4.14
C LEU A 150 13.72 -1.14 -3.56
N PHE A 151 12.81 -0.65 -2.73
CA PHE A 151 12.88 0.69 -2.14
C PHE A 151 12.02 0.82 -0.88
N PHE A 152 12.35 1.82 -0.08
CA PHE A 152 11.53 2.29 1.04
C PHE A 152 11.56 3.81 1.08
N TYR A 153 10.40 4.44 1.03
CA TYR A 153 10.24 5.89 1.04
C TYR A 153 9.41 6.35 2.23
N ASP A 154 9.92 7.40 2.87
CA ASP A 154 9.30 8.09 3.99
C ASP A 154 8.92 9.50 3.50
N PRO A 155 7.65 9.94 3.64
CA PRO A 155 7.23 11.27 3.21
C PRO A 155 8.05 12.40 3.84
N GLY A 156 8.65 12.19 5.03
CA GLY A 156 9.51 13.18 5.67
C GLY A 156 10.92 13.30 5.06
N LYS A 157 11.26 12.47 4.06
CA LYS A 157 12.61 12.38 3.46
C LYS A 157 12.63 12.53 1.94
N ILE A 158 11.48 12.80 1.31
CA ILE A 158 11.36 13.02 -0.14
C ILE A 158 11.13 14.50 -0.46
#